data_AF-A0A5F8GXG3-F1
#
_entry.id   AF-A0A5F8GXG3-F1
#
_cell.length_a   1.000
_cell.length_b   1.000
_cell.length_c   1.000
_cell.angle_alpha   90.00
_cell.angle_beta   90.00
_cell.angle_gamma   90.00
#
_symmetry.space_group_name_H-M   'P 1'
#
loop_
_entity.id
_entity.type
_entity.pdbx_description
1 polymer ?
#
loop_
_entity_poly.entity_id
_entity_poly.type
_entity_poly.pdbx_seq_one_letter_code
_entity_poly.pdbx_strand_id
1 'polypeptide(L)'
;SSVIVFFYGNTVSKPHSLCLIDSERICNKCSVYHLGFCYSGMKYCLLRIHQKCATENFFIILNSGVTWYHFSKLSCKINCEDEDFIGTTRRTELICCNDRDNCNIPNESL
;
A
#
# COMPACT_ATOMS: atom_id res chain seq x y z
N SER A 1 -60.73 18.74 18.82
CA SER A 1 -59.80 17.72 19.32
C SER A 1 -59.13 17.04 18.15
N SER A 2 -57.84 17.29 17.95
CA SER A 2 -57.05 16.69 16.88
C SER A 2 -55.91 15.91 17.52
N VAL A 3 -55.83 14.61 17.23
CA VAL A 3 -54.80 13.71 17.75
C VAL A 3 -53.55 13.90 16.90
N ILE A 4 -52.45 14.33 17.52
CA ILE A 4 -51.13 14.42 16.89
C ILE A 4 -50.48 13.04 17.00
N VAL A 5 -50.21 12.40 15.87
CA VAL A 5 -49.49 11.12 15.78
C VAL A 5 -47.99 11.43 15.65
N PHE A 6 -47.20 11.02 16.64
CA PHE A 6 -45.73 11.11 16.59
C PHE A 6 -45.18 9.87 15.88
N PHE A 7 -44.55 10.05 14.71
CA PHE A 7 -43.73 9.02 14.08
C PHE A 7 -42.30 9.10 14.65
N TYR A 8 -41.97 8.22 15.60
CA TYR A 8 -40.58 7.95 15.99
C TYR A 8 -39.94 7.01 14.95
N GLY A 9 -39.40 7.60 13.89
CA GLY A 9 -38.59 6.87 12.91
C GLY A 9 -37.14 6.76 13.40
N ASN A 10 -36.76 5.59 13.92
CA ASN A 10 -35.37 5.25 14.22
C ASN A 10 -34.62 4.93 12.91
N THR A 11 -33.93 5.91 12.32
CA THR A 11 -32.91 5.63 11.31
C THR A 11 -31.60 5.31 12.01
N VAL A 12 -31.33 4.02 12.24
CA VAL A 12 -30.00 3.54 12.64
C VAL A 12 -29.07 3.69 11.45
N SER A 13 -28.44 4.85 11.30
CA SER A 13 -27.29 5.01 10.43
C SER A 13 -26.16 4.16 11.02
N LYS A 14 -25.79 3.07 10.33
CA LYS A 14 -24.61 2.26 10.63
C LYS A 14 -23.42 3.20 10.91
N PRO A 15 -22.65 3.02 12.00
CA PRO A 15 -21.45 3.79 12.20
C PRO A 15 -20.46 3.39 11.10
N HIS A 16 -20.33 4.26 10.10
CA HIS A 16 -19.17 4.25 9.21
C HIS A 16 -17.96 4.35 10.14
N SER A 17 -17.15 3.29 10.19
CA SER A 17 -15.92 3.23 10.98
C SER A 17 -15.18 4.55 10.86
N LEU A 18 -15.03 5.25 11.99
CA LEU A 18 -14.30 6.51 12.09
C LEU A 18 -12.82 6.18 11.81
N CYS A 19 -12.44 6.18 10.54
CA CYS A 19 -11.08 6.02 10.10
C CYS A 19 -10.37 7.32 10.47
N LEU A 20 -9.57 7.31 11.53
CA LEU A 20 -8.70 8.45 11.83
C LEU A 20 -7.63 8.47 10.74
N ILE A 21 -7.73 9.44 9.83
CA ILE A 21 -6.89 9.55 8.65
C ILE A 21 -5.65 10.37 9.02
N ASP A 22 -4.47 9.77 8.96
CA ASP A 22 -3.20 10.43 9.24
C ASP A 22 -2.71 11.14 7.97
N SER A 23 -3.30 12.31 7.65
CA SER A 23 -3.26 12.96 6.33
C SER A 23 -3.78 12.05 5.21
N GLU A 24 -4.69 12.53 4.35
CA GLU A 24 -5.28 11.73 3.25
C GLU A 24 -4.25 11.39 2.16
N ARG A 25 -3.22 10.61 2.48
CA ARG A 25 -2.17 10.19 1.54
C ARG A 25 -2.57 8.92 0.82
N ILE A 26 -2.25 8.86 -0.46
CA ILE A 26 -2.56 7.73 -1.34
C ILE A 26 -1.27 6.98 -1.70
N CYS A 27 -1.32 5.65 -1.75
CA CYS A 27 -0.24 4.80 -2.25
C CYS A 27 -0.72 3.94 -3.42
N ASN A 28 0.23 3.48 -4.23
CA ASN A 28 -0.03 2.50 -5.27
C ASN A 28 -0.12 1.08 -4.70
N LYS A 29 -1.00 0.28 -5.31
CA LYS A 29 -1.12 -1.16 -5.09
C LYS A 29 -0.94 -1.90 -6.40
N CYS A 30 0.07 -2.75 -6.42
CA CYS A 30 0.36 -3.63 -7.56
C CYS A 30 1.01 -4.91 -7.05
N SER A 31 0.53 -6.08 -7.48
CA SER A 31 1.14 -7.35 -7.08
C SER A 31 2.41 -7.67 -7.89
N VAL A 32 2.46 -7.25 -9.15
CA VAL A 32 3.62 -7.42 -10.04
C VAL A 32 3.82 -6.13 -10.82
N TYR A 33 4.69 -5.28 -10.29
CA TYR A 33 5.15 -4.04 -10.91
C TYR A 33 6.54 -4.28 -11.51
N HIS A 34 6.73 -3.91 -12.77
CA HIS A 34 7.99 -4.13 -13.46
C HIS A 34 8.16 -3.06 -14.55
N LEU A 35 9.26 -2.31 -14.50
CA LEU A 35 9.65 -1.29 -15.49
C LEU A 35 8.50 -0.32 -15.86
N GLY A 36 7.88 0.31 -14.86
CA GLY A 36 6.78 1.25 -15.11
C GLY A 36 5.38 0.61 -15.19
N PHE A 37 5.27 -0.71 -15.39
CA PHE A 37 4.00 -1.38 -15.65
C PHE A 37 3.51 -2.24 -14.50
N CYS A 38 2.20 -2.19 -14.23
CA CYS A 38 1.54 -3.08 -13.29
C CYS A 38 0.72 -4.16 -14.02
N TYR A 39 1.20 -5.40 -14.04
CA TYR A 39 0.56 -6.50 -14.79
C TYR A 39 -0.80 -6.94 -14.21
N SER A 40 -1.07 -6.65 -12.94
CA SER A 40 -2.36 -6.96 -12.29
C SER A 40 -3.40 -5.84 -12.42
N GLY A 41 -3.08 -4.76 -13.14
CA GLY A 41 -3.81 -3.49 -13.10
C GLY A 41 -3.47 -2.70 -11.83
N MET A 42 -3.14 -1.42 -12.01
CA MET A 42 -2.79 -0.53 -10.91
C MET A 42 -4.02 -0.22 -10.06
N LYS A 43 -3.88 -0.34 -8.74
CA LYS A 43 -4.89 0.04 -7.74
C LYS A 43 -4.28 1.04 -6.77
N TYR A 44 -5.10 1.56 -5.86
CA TYR A 44 -4.66 2.53 -4.87
C TYR A 44 -5.16 2.15 -3.47
N CYS A 45 -4.50 2.64 -2.42
CA CYS A 45 -4.96 2.59 -1.05
C CYS A 45 -4.73 3.93 -0.35
N LEU A 46 -5.67 4.28 0.54
CA LEU A 46 -5.53 5.40 1.46
C LEU A 46 -4.75 4.93 2.68
N LEU A 47 -3.73 5.71 3.08
CA LEU A 47 -2.99 5.45 4.30
C LEU A 47 -3.90 5.59 5.52
N ARG A 48 -3.76 4.62 6.42
CA ARG A 48 -4.37 4.61 7.76
C ARG A 48 -3.29 4.90 8.79
N ILE A 49 -3.70 5.14 10.04
CA ILE A 49 -2.75 5.29 11.16
C ILE A 49 -1.72 4.16 11.14
N HIS A 50 -0.45 4.51 11.31
CA HIS A 50 0.70 3.60 11.31
C HIS A 50 0.93 2.84 10.00
N GLN A 51 0.22 3.16 8.92
CA GLN A 51 0.57 2.65 7.60
C GLN A 51 1.52 3.61 6.88
N LYS A 52 2.40 3.04 6.06
CA LYS A 52 3.19 3.77 5.06
C LYS A 52 3.02 3.11 3.71
N CYS A 53 3.35 3.83 2.64
CA CYS A 53 3.49 3.20 1.34
C CYS A 53 4.72 2.30 1.37
N ALA A 54 4.65 1.17 0.68
CA ALA A 54 5.69 0.15 0.67
C ALA A 54 5.98 -0.31 -0.75
N THR A 55 7.26 -0.53 -1.02
CA THR A 55 7.81 -1.17 -2.23
C THR A 55 8.61 -2.39 -1.78
N GLU A 56 8.17 -3.58 -2.15
CA GLU A 56 8.92 -4.84 -1.97
C GLU A 56 9.60 -5.19 -3.30
N ASN A 57 10.90 -4.95 -3.43
CA ASN A 57 11.71 -5.32 -4.58
C ASN A 57 12.17 -6.77 -4.44
N PHE A 58 11.87 -7.60 -5.43
CA PHE A 58 12.30 -8.99 -5.51
C PHE A 58 13.45 -9.12 -6.49
N PHE A 59 14.52 -9.76 -6.04
CA PHE A 59 15.69 -10.05 -6.85
C PHE A 59 15.98 -11.55 -6.86
N ILE A 60 16.55 -12.02 -7.97
CA ILE A 60 17.07 -13.38 -8.12
C ILE A 60 18.59 -13.31 -7.98
N ILE A 61 19.15 -14.17 -7.13
CA ILE A 61 20.59 -14.34 -6.98
C ILE A 61 21.00 -15.50 -7.87
N LEU A 62 21.82 -15.22 -8.88
CA LEU A 62 22.38 -16.22 -9.76
C LEU A 62 23.48 -17.01 -9.06
N ASN A 63 23.81 -18.20 -9.58
CA ASN A 63 24.94 -19.00 -9.07
C ASN A 63 26.29 -18.26 -9.12
N SER A 64 26.41 -17.23 -9.97
CA SER A 64 27.57 -16.35 -10.05
C SER A 64 27.68 -15.33 -8.89
N GLY A 65 26.67 -15.26 -8.01
CA GLY A 65 26.54 -14.23 -6.97
C GLY A 65 25.95 -12.91 -7.46
N VAL A 66 25.68 -12.78 -8.76
CA VAL A 66 25.05 -11.59 -9.33
C VAL A 66 23.57 -11.55 -8.95
N THR A 67 23.12 -10.39 -8.50
CA THR A 67 21.72 -10.14 -8.12
C THR A 67 21.02 -9.40 -9.25
N TRP A 68 19.94 -9.97 -9.77
CA TRP A 68 19.12 -9.36 -10.82
C TRP A 68 17.76 -8.99 -10.29
N TYR A 69 17.32 -7.77 -10.59
CA TYR A 69 15.96 -7.33 -10.31
C TYR A 69 14.96 -8.21 -11.09
N HIS A 70 13.87 -8.58 -10.43
CA HIS A 70 12.84 -9.44 -11.00
C HIS A 70 11.50 -8.72 -11.14
N PHE A 71 10.96 -8.19 -10.04
CA PHE A 71 9.77 -7.31 -10.03
C PHE A 71 9.65 -6.63 -8.66
N SER A 72 8.75 -5.66 -8.56
CA SER A 72 8.37 -5.04 -7.29
C SER A 72 6.90 -5.30 -6.97
N LYS A 73 6.56 -5.32 -5.68
CA LYS A 73 5.18 -5.28 -5.20
C LYS A 73 4.95 -3.97 -4.46
N LEU A 74 3.87 -3.28 -4.83
CA LEU A 74 3.51 -1.98 -4.26
C LEU A 74 2.32 -2.18 -3.31
N SER A 75 2.38 -1.62 -2.10
CA SER A 75 1.29 -1.76 -1.12
C SER A 75 1.24 -0.64 -0.07
N CYS A 76 0.16 -0.61 0.72
CA CYS A 76 0.13 0.04 2.03
C CYS A 76 0.47 -1.01 3.09
N LYS A 77 1.46 -0.75 3.95
CA LYS A 77 1.93 -1.70 4.97
C LYS A 77 1.90 -1.04 6.35
N ILE A 78 1.35 -1.75 7.33
CA ILE A 78 1.33 -1.29 8.73
C ILE A 78 2.71 -1.47 9.34
N ASN A 79 3.15 -0.52 10.16
CA ASN A 79 4.45 -0.54 10.83
C ASN A 79 5.60 -0.83 9.85
N CYS A 80 5.58 -0.15 8.71
CA CYS A 80 6.57 -0.34 7.65
C CYS A 80 7.89 0.35 8.04
N GLU A 81 8.96 -0.44 8.06
CA GLU A 81 10.36 -0.01 8.19
C GLU A 81 11.18 -0.64 7.06
N ASP A 82 12.26 0.01 6.66
CA ASP A 82 13.11 -0.48 5.58
C ASP A 82 13.80 -1.78 6.03
N GLU A 83 13.75 -2.82 5.19
CA GLU A 83 14.32 -4.13 5.48
C GLU A 83 15.04 -4.68 4.24
N ASP A 84 16.14 -5.42 4.43
CA ASP A 84 16.83 -6.13 3.37
C ASP A 84 17.03 -7.60 3.78
N PHE A 85 16.32 -8.50 3.10
CA PHE A 85 16.37 -9.94 3.34
C PHE A 85 17.14 -10.63 2.24
N ILE A 86 18.31 -11.19 2.58
CA ILE A 86 19.18 -11.92 1.65
C ILE A 86 19.10 -13.42 1.96
N GLY A 87 18.57 -14.19 1.00
CA GLY A 87 18.60 -15.66 1.02
C GLY A 87 19.67 -16.22 0.07
N THR A 88 19.62 -17.53 -0.18
CA THR A 88 20.60 -18.21 -1.06
C THR A 88 20.39 -17.93 -2.54
N THR A 89 19.13 -17.80 -2.97
CA THR A 89 18.74 -17.63 -4.39
C THR A 89 17.88 -16.39 -4.64
N ARG A 90 17.54 -15.66 -3.58
CA ARG A 90 16.63 -14.52 -3.62
C ARG A 90 17.06 -13.46 -2.63
N ARG A 91 16.93 -12.19 -3.03
CA ARG A 91 17.00 -11.04 -2.15
C ARG A 91 15.67 -10.31 -2.23
N THR A 92 15.16 -9.83 -1.10
CA THR A 92 13.97 -9.02 -1.02
C THR A 92 14.30 -7.75 -0.26
N GLU A 93 14.04 -6.61 -0.86
CA GLU A 93 14.27 -5.30 -0.25
C GLU A 93 12.91 -4.62 -0.07
N LEU A 94 12.60 -4.25 1.17
CA LEU A 94 11.40 -3.50 1.54
C LEU A 94 11.80 -2.05 1.77
N ILE A 95 11.18 -1.15 1.03
CA ILE A 95 11.35 0.31 1.17
C ILE A 95 10.02 0.93 1.55
N CYS A 96 10.03 1.77 2.58
CA CYS A 96 8.85 2.39 3.17
C CYS A 96 8.92 3.92 3.02
N CYS A 97 7.83 4.54 2.57
CA CYS A 97 7.77 5.99 2.39
C CYS A 97 6.40 6.55 2.78
N ASN A 98 6.41 7.79 3.25
CA ASN A 98 5.21 8.55 3.61
C ASN A 98 5.41 10.06 3.41
N ASP A 99 6.33 10.45 2.53
CA ASP A 99 6.73 11.84 2.26
C ASP A 99 5.79 12.54 1.27
N ARG A 100 5.19 11.80 0.34
CA ARG A 100 4.23 12.30 -0.67
C ARG A 100 3.25 11.22 -1.12
N ASP A 101 2.21 11.62 -1.86
CA ASP A 101 1.33 10.67 -2.54
C ASP A 101 2.10 9.84 -3.55
N ASN A 102 1.74 8.55 -3.65
CA ASN A 102 2.30 7.61 -4.62
C ASN A 102 3.83 7.47 -4.53
N CYS A 103 4.43 7.77 -3.37
CA CYS A 103 5.88 7.71 -3.17
C CYS A 103 6.47 6.31 -3.41
N ASN A 104 5.66 5.25 -3.35
CA ASN A 104 6.08 3.87 -3.57
C ASN A 104 6.14 3.46 -5.05
N ILE A 105 6.20 4.41 -5.98
CA ILE A 105 6.64 4.11 -7.34
C ILE A 105 8.17 4.13 -7.33
N PRO A 106 8.85 3.03 -7.66
CA PRO A 106 10.29 3.04 -7.84
C PRO A 106 10.62 4.07 -8.89
N ASN A 107 11.40 5.09 -8.53
CA ASN A 107 11.88 6.05 -9.50
C ASN A 107 12.80 5.28 -10.46
N GLU A 108 12.43 5.20 -11.74
CA GLU A 108 13.35 4.87 -12.82
C GLU A 108 14.29 6.07 -13.02
N SER A 109 15.20 6.28 -12.08
CA SER A 109 16.32 7.19 -12.30
C SER A 109 17.48 6.34 -12.76
N LEU A 110 17.61 6.25 -14.08
CA LEU A 110 18.83 5.88 -14.79
C LEU A 110 20.05 6.59 -14.19
#